data_AF-A0A933MHG4-F1
#
_entry.id   AF-A0A933MHG4-F1
#
_cell.length_a   1.000
_cell.length_b   1.000
_cell.length_c   1.000
_cell.angle_alpha   90.00
_cell.angle_beta   90.00
_cell.angle_gamma   90.00
#
_symmetry.space_group_name_H-M   'P 1'
#
loop_
_entity.id
_entity.type
_entity.pdbx_description
1 polymer ?
#
loop_
_entity_poly.entity_id
_entity_poly.type
_entity_poly.pdbx_seq_one_letter_code
_entity_poly.pdbx_strand_id
1 'polypeptide(L)'
;MPYTARDYTKLIGTEGFSDTLLKNHFNLYQGYVTNTNKVMDTLEQMLNEGKTGTPEFAELKRRLGWEFNGMRLHEYYFENLGGKGGINKNGRL
;
A
#
# COMPACT_ATOMS: atom_id res chain seq x y z
N MET A 1 6.97 -12.93 -5.03
CA MET A 1 5.83 -13.17 -4.12
C MET A 1 4.97 -11.92 -4.11
N PRO A 2 3.65 -12.03 -4.38
CA PRO A 2 2.76 -10.88 -4.39
C PRO A 2 2.61 -10.29 -2.99
N TYR A 3 2.33 -8.99 -2.91
CA TYR A 3 1.98 -8.33 -1.66
C TYR A 3 0.60 -8.77 -1.19
N THR A 4 0.47 -9.00 0.12
CA THR A 4 -0.79 -9.32 0.78
C THR A 4 -1.27 -8.11 1.55
N ALA A 5 -2.53 -7.74 1.37
CA ALA A 5 -3.12 -6.65 2.13
C ALA A 5 -3.18 -7.02 3.62
N ARG A 6 -2.71 -6.12 4.48
CA ARG A 6 -2.78 -6.28 5.93
C ARG A 6 -4.18 -5.92 6.43
N ASP A 7 -4.60 -6.58 7.51
CA ASP A 7 -5.88 -6.28 8.16
C ASP A 7 -5.72 -5.18 9.22
N TYR A 8 -6.43 -4.08 9.02
CA TYR A 8 -6.45 -2.92 9.92
C TYR A 8 -7.82 -2.69 10.56
N THR A 9 -8.74 -3.66 10.49
CA THR A 9 -10.07 -3.57 11.09
C THR A 9 -10.05 -3.27 12.59
N LYS A 10 -8.95 -3.61 13.29
CA LYS A 10 -8.68 -3.22 14.69
C LYS A 10 -8.74 -1.71 14.97
N LEU A 11 -8.62 -0.85 13.95
CA LEU A 11 -8.69 0.60 14.10
C LEU A 11 -10.13 1.15 14.05
N ILE A 12 -11.11 0.34 13.67
CA ILE A 12 -12.53 0.74 13.71
C ILE A 12 -12.94 1.06 15.15
N GLY A 13 -13.70 2.15 15.33
CA GLY A 13 -14.04 2.68 16.65
C GLY A 13 -12.96 3.55 17.31
N THR A 14 -11.87 3.90 16.61
CA THR A 14 -10.89 4.88 17.11
C THR A 14 -11.55 6.25 17.28
N GLU A 15 -11.48 6.82 18.50
CA GLU A 15 -12.00 8.14 18.80
C GLU A 15 -11.43 9.20 17.84
N GLY A 16 -12.30 10.08 17.33
CA GLY A 16 -11.93 11.10 16.34
C GLY A 16 -11.96 10.65 14.88
N PHE A 17 -12.15 9.34 14.60
CA PHE A 17 -12.37 8.82 13.26
C PHE A 17 -13.78 8.23 13.12
N SER A 18 -14.43 8.48 11.98
CA SER A 18 -15.68 7.78 11.65
C SER A 18 -15.38 6.41 11.03
N ASP A 19 -16.24 5.43 11.32
CA ASP A 19 -16.13 4.10 10.72
C ASP A 19 -16.18 4.14 9.19
N THR A 20 -17.01 5.02 8.62
CA THR A 20 -17.11 5.20 7.17
C THR A 20 -15.80 5.69 6.57
N LEU A 21 -15.14 6.67 7.20
CA LEU A 21 -13.85 7.18 6.76
C LEU A 21 -12.80 6.05 6.74
N LEU A 22 -12.67 5.29 7.83
CA LEU A 22 -11.69 4.21 7.94
C LEU A 22 -11.96 3.09 6.93
N LYS A 23 -13.22 2.65 6.77
CA LYS A 23 -13.58 1.62 5.79
C LYS A 23 -13.24 2.05 4.35
N ASN A 24 -13.52 3.30 4.00
CA ASN A 24 -13.14 3.85 2.69
C ASN A 24 -11.62 3.88 2.51
N HIS A 25 -10.89 4.26 3.56
CA HIS A 25 -9.42 4.33 3.53
C HIS A 25 -8.78 2.95 3.39
N PHE A 26 -9.32 1.93 4.06
CA PHE A 26 -8.88 0.54 3.91
C PHE A 26 -9.16 0.01 2.51
N ASN A 27 -10.32 0.32 1.93
CA ASN A 27 -10.64 -0.08 0.56
C ASN A 27 -9.67 0.55 -0.46
N LEU A 28 -9.34 1.83 -0.29
CA LEU A 28 -8.33 2.51 -1.11
C LEU A 28 -6.95 1.81 -0.99
N TYR A 29 -6.53 1.49 0.23
CA TYR A 29 -5.31 0.72 0.48
C TYR A 29 -5.31 -0.65 -0.20
N GLN A 30 -6.39 -1.42 -0.10
CA GLN A 30 -6.54 -2.71 -0.78
C GLN A 30 -6.44 -2.57 -2.31
N GLY A 31 -6.96 -1.47 -2.85
CA GLY A 31 -6.79 -1.10 -4.25
C GLY A 31 -5.31 -0.93 -4.63
N TYR A 32 -4.53 -0.21 -3.83
CA TYR A 32 -3.09 -0.03 -4.06
C TYR A 32 -2.31 -1.34 -4.00
N VAL A 33 -2.62 -2.24 -3.05
CA VAL A 33 -2.00 -3.57 -2.99
C VAL A 33 -2.28 -4.36 -4.28
N THR A 34 -3.54 -4.40 -4.69
CA THR A 34 -3.99 -5.11 -5.90
C THR A 34 -3.28 -4.58 -7.15
N ASN A 35 -3.26 -3.26 -7.31
CA ASN A 35 -2.65 -2.63 -8.47
C ASN A 35 -1.12 -2.73 -8.47
N THR A 36 -0.47 -2.70 -7.31
CA THR A 36 0.99 -2.90 -7.20
C THR A 36 1.36 -4.28 -7.74
N ASN A 37 0.66 -5.32 -7.31
CA ASN A 37 0.88 -6.69 -7.81
C ASN A 37 0.64 -6.75 -9.33
N LYS A 38 -0.48 -6.21 -9.81
CA LYS A 38 -0.80 -6.19 -11.24
C LYS A 38 0.27 -5.49 -12.08
N VAL A 39 0.77 -4.33 -11.65
CA VAL A 39 1.82 -3.60 -12.37
C VAL A 39 3.13 -4.39 -12.36
N MET A 40 3.50 -5.01 -11.23
CA MET A 40 4.69 -5.85 -11.15
C MET A 40 4.61 -7.06 -12.08
N ASP A 41 3.49 -7.78 -12.06
CA ASP A 41 3.28 -8.97 -12.91
C ASP A 41 3.36 -8.58 -14.40
N THR A 42 2.72 -7.47 -14.81
CA THR A 42 2.81 -6.98 -16.19
C THR A 42 4.24 -6.56 -16.57
N LEU A 43 4.96 -5.88 -15.67
CA LEU A 43 6.36 -5.50 -15.93
C LEU A 43 7.27 -6.73 -16.06
N GLU A 44 7.06 -7.76 -15.25
CA GLU A 44 7.78 -9.04 -15.34
C GLU A 44 7.47 -9.76 -16.66
N GLN A 45 6.20 -9.79 -17.07
CA GLN A 45 5.81 -10.34 -18.37
C GLN A 45 6.50 -9.59 -19.52
N MET A 46 6.46 -8.25 -19.51
CA MET A 46 7.11 -7.44 -20.56
C MET A 46 8.62 -7.63 -20.60
N LEU A 47 9.25 -7.83 -19.44
CA LEU A 47 10.67 -8.19 -19.37
C LEU A 47 10.94 -9.52 -20.07
N ASN A 48 10.16 -10.56 -19.76
CA ASN A 48 10.31 -11.89 -20.35
C ASN A 48 10.05 -11.90 -21.86
N GLU A 49 9.21 -10.99 -22.35
CA GLU A 49 8.93 -10.79 -23.79
C GLU A 49 9.96 -9.88 -24.50
N GLY A 50 10.97 -9.35 -23.80
CA GLY A 50 11.98 -8.45 -24.37
C GLY A 50 11.46 -7.05 -24.71
N LYS A 51 10.35 -6.62 -24.09
CA LYS A 51 9.65 -5.35 -24.37
C LYS A 51 10.07 -4.19 -23.45
N THR A 52 11.24 -4.27 -22.82
CA THR A 52 11.70 -3.23 -21.87
C THR A 52 12.00 -1.88 -22.51
N GLY A 53 12.19 -1.85 -23.84
CA GLY A 53 12.46 -0.63 -24.60
C GLY A 53 11.21 0.12 -25.07
N THR A 54 10.00 -0.38 -24.81
CA THR A 54 8.78 0.26 -25.32
C THR A 54 8.28 1.39 -24.42
N PRO A 55 7.56 2.40 -24.96
CA PRO A 55 6.95 3.45 -24.16
C PRO A 55 6.02 2.93 -23.05
N GLU A 56 5.29 1.85 -23.30
CA GLU A 56 4.37 1.23 -22.34
C GLU A 56 5.10 0.72 -21.11
N PHE A 57 6.27 0.09 -21.30
CA PHE A 57 7.10 -0.36 -20.18
C PHE A 57 7.56 0.83 -19.33
N ALA A 58 7.97 1.92 -19.98
CA ALA A 58 8.41 3.13 -19.29
C ALA A 58 7.26 3.77 -18.48
N GLU A 59 6.03 3.81 -19.01
CA GLU A 59 4.86 4.31 -18.28
C GLU A 59 4.48 3.41 -17.11
N LEU A 60 4.50 2.08 -17.29
CA LEU A 60 4.21 1.15 -16.20
C LEU A 60 5.27 1.23 -15.09
N LYS A 61 6.55 1.41 -15.44
CA LYS A 61 7.62 1.66 -14.46
C LYS A 61 7.39 2.95 -13.67
N ARG A 62 6.91 4.03 -14.31
CA ARG A 62 6.51 5.26 -13.60
C ARG A 62 5.31 5.02 -12.69
N ARG A 63 4.29 4.33 -13.21
CA ARG A 63 3.06 4.00 -12.47
C ARG A 63 3.34 3.14 -11.24
N LEU A 64 4.33 2.24 -11.29
CA LEU A 64 4.71 1.43 -10.14
C LEU A 64 5.04 2.29 -8.92
N GLY A 65 5.71 3.43 -9.11
CA GLY A 65 6.03 4.34 -8.00
C GLY A 65 4.77 4.87 -7.31
N TRP A 66 3.70 5.16 -8.06
CA TRP A 66 2.42 5.60 -7.49
C TRP A 66 1.73 4.49 -6.69
N GLU A 67 1.58 3.30 -7.27
CA GLU A 67 0.89 2.19 -6.61
C GLU A 67 1.66 1.69 -5.39
N PHE A 68 2.98 1.53 -5.53
CA PHE A 68 3.83 1.03 -4.46
C PHE A 68 3.88 2.00 -3.27
N ASN A 69 4.04 3.31 -3.53
CA ASN A 69 4.00 4.30 -2.46
C ASN A 69 2.60 4.38 -1.84
N GLY A 70 1.54 4.31 -2.66
CA GLY A 70 0.16 4.20 -2.18
C GLY A 70 0.00 3.05 -1.18
N MET A 71 0.51 1.87 -1.51
CA MET A 71 0.48 0.72 -0.61
C MET A 71 1.32 0.97 0.67
N ARG A 72 2.62 1.30 0.54
CA ARG A 72 3.55 1.37 1.68
C ARG A 72 3.26 2.51 2.64
N LEU A 73 2.91 3.68 2.12
CA LEU A 73 2.62 4.83 2.97
C LEU A 73 1.35 4.62 3.79
N HIS A 74 0.35 3.93 3.22
CA HIS A 74 -0.85 3.55 3.98
C HIS A 74 -0.55 2.51 5.05
N GLU A 75 0.32 1.52 4.76
CA GLU A 75 0.77 0.58 5.80
C GLU A 75 1.42 1.31 6.97
N TYR A 76 2.40 2.18 6.69
CA TYR A 76 3.04 2.96 7.74
C TYR A 76 2.04 3.84 8.49
N TYR A 77 1.12 4.50 7.78
CA TYR A 77 0.10 5.32 8.42
C TYR A 77 -0.73 4.50 9.42
N PHE A 78 -1.34 3.40 8.97
CA PHE A 78 -2.20 2.57 9.83
C PHE A 78 -1.44 1.87 10.95
N GLU A 79 -0.19 1.46 10.73
CA GLU A 79 0.66 0.84 11.77
C GLU A 79 1.07 1.83 12.86
N ASN A 80 1.15 3.12 12.53
CA ASN A 80 1.39 4.18 13.50
C ASN A 80 0.09 4.68 14.16
N LEU A 81 -1.08 4.27 13.69
CA LEU A 81 -2.34 4.54 14.38
C LEU A 81 -2.59 3.48 15.46
N GLY A 82 -2.94 3.95 16.66
CA GLY A 82 -3.47 3.07 17.70
C GLY A 82 -3.37 3.64 19.12
N GLY A 83 -4.41 3.34 19.90
CA GLY A 83 -4.41 3.29 21.37
C GLY A 83 -4.04 4.57 22.14
N LYS A 84 -4.12 4.46 23.48
CA LYS A 84 -3.57 5.44 24.44
C LYS A 84 -2.15 5.09 24.87
N GLY A 85 -1.49 4.20 24.13
CA GLY A 85 -0.13 3.76 24.42
C GLY A 85 0.82 4.92 24.20
N GLY A 86 1.56 5.32 25.24
CA GLY A 86 2.60 6.32 25.12
C GLY A 86 3.76 5.84 24.25
N ILE A 87 4.59 6.76 23.81
CA ILE A 87 5.84 6.46 23.11
C ILE A 87 6.67 5.47 23.96
N ASN A 88 7.10 4.36 23.35
CA ASN A 88 8.02 3.43 24.02
C ASN A 88 9.36 4.13 24.24
N LYS A 89 9.65 4.50 25.49
CA LYS A 89 10.89 5.21 25.88
C LYS A 89 12.16 4.37 25.70
N ASN A 90 12.02 3.05 25.54
CA ASN A 90 13.13 2.13 25.24
C ASN A 90 13.19 1.79 23.75
N GLY A 91 12.43 2.49 22.91
CA GLY A 91 12.51 2.38 21.46
C GLY A 91 13.90 2.75 20.95
N ARG A 92 14.23 2.29 19.74
CA ARG A 92 15.49 2.66 19.07
C ARG A 92 15.45 4.04 18.41
N LEU A 93 14.34 4.77 18.56
CA LEU A 93 14.09 6.12 18.03
C LEU A 93 13.70 7.04 19.18
#